data_AF-A0A2I8VJI7-F1
#
_entry.id   AF-A0A2I8VJI7-F1
#
_cell.length_a   1.000
_cell.length_b   1.000
_cell.length_c   1.000
_cell.angle_alpha   90.00
_cell.angle_beta   90.00
_cell.angle_gamma   90.00
#
_symmetry.space_group_name_H-M   'P 1'
#
loop_
_entity.id
_entity.type
_entity.pdbx_description
1 polymer ?
#
loop_
_entity_poly.entity_id
_entity_poly.type
_entity_poly.pdbx_seq_one_letter_code
_entity_poly.pdbx_strand_id
1 'polypeptide(L)'
;MFVNDMDDDRDSKKPEAAPYPPSDEAEQRAVNILEDILDPRVKSHIDSRDKTPNHDGHLELVNDDGVPEGRVVVQIKKLHDDNRDDPKVKMETRHLAYCFTSNEPFIIILVDTTERAAYWSLITETWYEQEGLSQQQYKVVRPDSRNLISRTTDEYVDEWLKYANQYKSSHFKLDKPPAGVLNWGHRLNMNFEKIGGYINDFGTKLGISGLGDYEKIEQGMVYWHIPVNDNFEKIENEVTQLAKMVNVDHVGDYRQPSKGQLDWHYPLNYNFFKIEMDLESLAEAIRDQPQ
;
A
#
# COMPACT_ATOMS: atom_id res chain seq x y z
N MET A 1 14.83 -53.65 -59.14
CA MET A 1 13.54 -53.12 -59.60
C MET A 1 12.46 -53.81 -58.80
N PHE A 2 11.60 -53.20 -57.99
CA PHE A 2 11.50 -51.86 -57.42
C PHE A 2 10.99 -52.08 -55.99
N VAL A 3 11.48 -51.30 -55.04
CA VAL A 3 11.03 -51.30 -53.64
C VAL A 3 9.70 -50.54 -53.62
N ASN A 4 8.66 -51.12 -53.00
CA ASN A 4 7.41 -50.41 -52.74
C ASN A 4 7.66 -49.36 -51.65
N ASP A 5 7.31 -48.13 -51.98
CA ASP A 5 7.33 -46.97 -51.11
C ASP A 5 6.45 -47.21 -49.87
N MET A 6 7.07 -47.07 -48.69
CA MET A 6 6.36 -46.77 -47.46
C MET A 6 6.06 -45.28 -47.48
N ASP A 7 4.79 -44.93 -47.73
CA ASP A 7 4.25 -43.61 -47.40
C ASP A 7 4.27 -43.44 -45.87
N ASP A 8 5.36 -42.84 -45.40
CA ASP A 8 5.52 -42.35 -44.04
C ASP A 8 4.85 -40.98 -43.96
N ASP A 9 3.52 -41.00 -43.85
CA ASP A 9 2.65 -39.84 -43.62
C ASP A 9 2.85 -39.35 -42.17
N ARG A 10 4.08 -38.91 -41.86
CA ARG A 10 4.39 -38.11 -40.68
C ARG A 10 3.89 -36.70 -40.95
N ASP A 11 2.60 -36.54 -40.68
CA ASP A 11 1.90 -35.28 -40.53
C ASP A 11 2.66 -34.39 -39.55
N SER A 12 3.61 -33.62 -40.08
CA SER A 12 4.40 -32.66 -39.33
C SER A 12 3.49 -31.51 -38.95
N LYS A 13 2.74 -31.67 -37.86
CA LYS A 13 2.06 -30.55 -37.20
C LYS A 13 3.11 -29.48 -36.92
N LYS A 14 3.09 -28.41 -37.72
CA LYS A 14 3.86 -27.20 -37.44
C LYS A 14 3.49 -26.76 -36.03
N PRO A 15 4.46 -26.41 -35.17
CA PRO A 15 4.14 -25.88 -33.86
C PRO A 15 3.37 -24.56 -34.04
N GLU A 16 2.10 -24.57 -33.68
CA GLU A 16 1.27 -23.37 -33.64
C GLU A 16 1.57 -22.59 -32.34
N ALA A 17 1.53 -21.26 -32.44
CA ALA A 17 1.70 -20.41 -31.28
C ALA A 17 0.55 -20.65 -30.27
N ALA A 18 0.85 -20.54 -28.98
CA ALA A 18 -0.17 -20.68 -27.96
C ALA A 18 -1.28 -19.62 -28.15
N PRO A 19 -2.57 -20.00 -28.11
CA PRO A 19 -3.65 -19.04 -28.16
C PRO A 19 -3.65 -18.16 -26.91
N TYR A 20 -4.22 -16.95 -27.02
CA TYR A 20 -4.46 -16.12 -25.85
C TYR A 20 -5.37 -16.85 -24.85
N PRO A 21 -5.12 -16.71 -23.53
CA PRO A 21 -5.95 -17.36 -22.53
C PRO A 21 -7.36 -16.74 -22.54
N PRO A 22 -8.43 -17.51 -22.32
CA PRO A 22 -9.80 -16.98 -22.24
C PRO A 22 -10.01 -15.91 -21.16
N SER A 23 -9.12 -15.84 -20.16
CA SER A 23 -9.13 -14.79 -19.14
C SER A 23 -8.82 -13.40 -19.70
N ASP A 24 -8.05 -13.32 -20.79
CA ASP A 24 -7.62 -12.06 -21.42
C ASP A 24 -8.82 -11.23 -21.91
N GLU A 25 -9.79 -11.87 -22.57
CA GLU A 25 -11.01 -11.18 -23.02
C GLU A 25 -11.93 -10.74 -21.86
N ALA A 26 -11.91 -11.49 -20.74
CA ALA A 26 -12.71 -11.15 -19.57
C ALA A 26 -12.09 -9.98 -18.80
N GLU A 27 -10.76 -9.95 -18.68
CA GLU A 27 -10.00 -8.88 -18.07
C GLU A 27 -10.10 -7.60 -18.90
N GLN A 28 -9.91 -7.67 -20.23
CA GLN A 28 -10.08 -6.51 -21.10
C GLN A 28 -11.50 -5.92 -21.03
N ARG A 29 -12.54 -6.77 -20.97
CA ARG A 29 -13.92 -6.29 -20.80
C ARG A 29 -14.14 -5.59 -19.47
N ALA A 30 -13.55 -6.11 -18.39
CA ALA A 30 -13.62 -5.47 -17.08
C ALA A 30 -12.96 -4.09 -17.11
N VAL A 31 -11.78 -3.96 -17.72
CA VAL A 31 -11.07 -2.67 -17.87
C VAL A 31 -11.92 -1.67 -18.68
N ASN A 32 -12.42 -2.08 -19.84
CA ASN A 32 -13.23 -1.19 -20.69
C ASN A 32 -14.50 -0.70 -19.98
N ILE A 33 -15.12 -1.55 -19.16
CA ILE A 33 -16.30 -1.16 -18.37
C ILE A 33 -15.89 -0.20 -17.27
N LEU A 34 -14.79 -0.47 -16.55
CA LEU A 34 -14.29 0.42 -15.52
C LEU A 34 -14.02 1.82 -16.09
N GLU A 35 -13.29 1.93 -17.21
CA GLU A 35 -12.98 3.21 -17.85
C GLU A 35 -14.23 3.98 -18.29
N ASP A 36 -15.30 3.29 -18.65
CA ASP A 36 -16.57 3.89 -19.05
C ASP A 36 -17.42 4.38 -17.87
N ILE A 37 -17.19 3.86 -16.67
CA ILE A 37 -17.96 4.22 -15.46
C ILE A 37 -17.19 5.13 -14.51
N LEU A 38 -15.90 5.37 -14.75
CA LEU A 38 -15.10 6.30 -13.97
C LEU A 38 -15.58 7.75 -14.19
N ASP A 39 -15.61 8.51 -13.10
CA ASP A 39 -15.76 9.96 -13.07
C ASP A 39 -14.70 10.64 -13.97
N PRO A 40 -15.06 11.71 -14.71
CA PRO A 40 -14.13 12.44 -15.57
C PRO A 40 -12.87 12.97 -14.87
N ARG A 41 -12.89 13.16 -13.55
CA ARG A 41 -11.72 13.53 -12.72
C ARG A 41 -10.73 12.38 -12.52
N VAL A 42 -11.00 11.19 -13.03
CA VAL A 42 -10.10 10.04 -12.96
C VAL A 42 -9.56 9.69 -14.34
N LYS A 43 -8.24 9.80 -14.52
CA LYS A 43 -7.55 9.39 -15.75
C LYS A 43 -6.97 8.00 -15.59
N SER A 44 -7.47 7.07 -16.40
CA SER A 44 -7.02 5.68 -16.41
C SER A 44 -5.69 5.53 -17.15
N HIS A 45 -4.75 4.83 -16.50
CA HIS A 45 -3.50 4.36 -17.09
C HIS A 45 -3.34 2.87 -16.76
N ILE A 46 -4.31 2.07 -17.22
CA ILE A 46 -4.36 0.62 -17.03
C ILE A 46 -3.73 -0.07 -18.24
N ASP A 47 -2.74 -0.94 -17.99
CA ASP A 47 -2.11 -1.77 -19.01
C ASP A 47 -2.76 -3.16 -19.02
N SER A 48 -3.87 -3.30 -19.73
CA SER A 48 -4.63 -4.57 -19.84
C SER A 48 -3.86 -5.72 -20.50
N ARG A 49 -2.64 -5.49 -20.98
CA ARG A 49 -1.81 -6.47 -21.72
C ARG A 49 -0.38 -6.58 -21.20
N ASP A 50 0.01 -5.76 -20.23
CA ASP A 50 1.32 -5.87 -19.61
C ASP A 50 1.24 -6.82 -18.41
N LYS A 51 2.21 -7.73 -18.31
CA LYS A 51 2.25 -8.73 -17.24
C LYS A 51 2.98 -8.17 -16.03
N THR A 52 2.61 -6.97 -15.60
CA THR A 52 3.15 -6.43 -14.35
C THR A 52 2.67 -7.32 -13.20
N PRO A 53 3.56 -7.95 -12.43
CA PRO A 53 3.20 -9.11 -11.61
C PRO A 53 2.28 -8.82 -10.42
N ASN A 54 1.98 -7.54 -10.11
CA ASN A 54 1.33 -7.16 -8.84
C ASN A 54 0.21 -6.11 -8.96
N HIS A 55 0.08 -5.43 -10.10
CA HIS A 55 -0.96 -4.43 -10.35
C HIS A 55 -1.23 -4.34 -11.86
N ASP A 56 -2.40 -3.84 -12.23
CA ASP A 56 -2.80 -3.68 -13.64
C ASP A 56 -2.55 -2.26 -14.17
N GLY A 57 -2.18 -1.33 -13.29
CA GLY A 57 -1.84 0.04 -13.68
C GLY A 57 -2.11 1.02 -12.56
N HIS A 58 -2.38 2.27 -12.93
CA HIS A 58 -2.71 3.32 -11.98
C HIS A 58 -3.83 4.21 -12.50
N LEU A 59 -4.46 4.93 -11.57
CA LEU A 59 -5.44 5.97 -11.84
C LEU A 59 -4.89 7.30 -11.33
N GLU A 60 -4.86 8.30 -12.19
CA GLU A 60 -4.49 9.67 -11.85
C GLU A 60 -5.75 10.48 -11.53
N LEU A 61 -5.74 11.17 -10.40
CA LEU A 61 -6.84 12.01 -9.92
C LEU A 61 -6.52 13.45 -10.30
N VAL A 62 -7.44 14.12 -10.98
CA VAL A 62 -7.27 15.50 -11.46
C VAL A 62 -8.38 16.40 -10.93
N ASN A 63 -8.10 17.68 -10.78
CA ASN A 63 -9.13 18.68 -10.49
C ASN A 63 -9.96 19.04 -11.75
N ASP A 64 -10.90 19.97 -11.58
CA ASP A 64 -11.78 20.44 -12.66
C ASP A 64 -11.03 21.07 -13.85
N ASP A 65 -9.83 21.60 -13.61
CA ASP A 65 -8.94 22.16 -14.65
C ASP A 65 -8.08 21.07 -15.33
N GLY A 66 -8.20 19.81 -14.90
CA GLY A 66 -7.41 18.68 -15.39
C GLY A 66 -5.97 18.63 -14.85
N VAL A 67 -5.68 19.35 -13.77
CA VAL A 67 -4.36 19.32 -13.12
C VAL A 67 -4.26 18.10 -12.18
N PRO A 68 -3.19 17.30 -12.25
CA PRO A 68 -3.00 16.14 -11.36
C PRO A 68 -2.88 16.53 -9.88
N GLU A 69 -3.75 15.96 -9.05
CA GLU A 69 -3.79 16.15 -7.60
C GLU A 69 -3.41 14.88 -6.82
N GLY A 70 -3.61 13.70 -7.39
CA GLY A 70 -3.42 12.42 -6.71
C GLY A 70 -3.14 11.27 -7.67
N ARG A 71 -2.63 10.16 -7.14
CA ARG A 71 -2.43 8.93 -7.91
C ARG A 71 -2.64 7.71 -7.01
N VAL A 72 -3.30 6.69 -7.53
CA VAL A 72 -3.52 5.39 -6.86
C VAL A 72 -3.12 4.26 -7.80
N VAL A 73 -2.53 3.20 -7.25
CA VAL A 73 -2.19 1.97 -7.99
C VAL A 73 -3.35 0.99 -7.85
N VAL A 74 -3.70 0.31 -8.93
CA VAL A 74 -4.89 -0.55 -8.97
C VAL A 74 -4.59 -1.95 -9.46
N GLN A 75 -5.26 -2.93 -8.85
CA GLN A 75 -5.41 -4.27 -9.40
C GLN A 75 -6.90 -4.52 -9.65
N ILE A 76 -7.23 -4.84 -10.89
CA ILE A 76 -8.58 -5.03 -11.39
C ILE A 76 -8.86 -6.51 -11.51
N LYS A 77 -10.06 -6.90 -11.08
CA LYS A 77 -10.57 -8.26 -11.24
C LYS A 77 -12.01 -8.20 -11.72
N LYS A 78 -12.37 -9.08 -12.64
CA LYS A 78 -13.77 -9.31 -12.97
C LYS A 78 -14.47 -9.92 -11.74
N LEU A 79 -15.63 -9.38 -11.37
CA LEU A 79 -16.51 -9.98 -10.37
C LEU A 79 -17.18 -11.22 -10.97
N HIS A 80 -17.12 -12.35 -10.26
CA HIS A 80 -17.78 -13.57 -10.68
C HIS A 80 -19.30 -13.42 -10.55
N ASP A 81 -20.07 -13.96 -11.49
CA ASP A 81 -21.53 -13.79 -11.55
C ASP A 81 -22.25 -14.29 -10.28
N ASP A 82 -21.70 -15.31 -9.62
CA ASP A 82 -22.19 -15.87 -8.34
C ASP A 82 -21.91 -15.00 -7.11
N ASN A 83 -21.05 -13.98 -7.26
CA ASN A 83 -20.63 -13.09 -6.17
C ASN A 83 -21.26 -11.69 -6.29
N ARG A 84 -22.30 -11.51 -7.09
CA ARG A 84 -22.92 -10.19 -7.31
C ARG A 84 -23.62 -9.63 -6.07
N ASP A 85 -24.32 -10.50 -5.32
CA ASP A 85 -25.02 -10.09 -4.09
C ASP A 85 -24.07 -9.87 -2.89
N ASP A 86 -22.85 -10.42 -2.96
CA ASP A 86 -21.79 -10.30 -1.94
C ASP A 86 -20.43 -10.16 -2.67
N PRO A 87 -20.09 -8.94 -3.16
CA PRO A 87 -18.91 -8.69 -3.97
C PRO A 87 -17.64 -9.17 -3.28
N LYS A 88 -16.98 -10.15 -3.91
CA LYS A 88 -15.77 -10.75 -3.34
C LYS A 88 -14.89 -11.41 -4.39
N VAL A 89 -13.59 -11.45 -4.09
CA VAL A 89 -12.59 -12.15 -4.88
C VAL A 89 -11.62 -12.89 -3.98
N LYS A 90 -11.22 -14.10 -4.37
CA LYS A 90 -10.13 -14.84 -3.73
C LYS A 90 -8.82 -14.48 -4.44
N MET A 91 -7.84 -13.98 -3.70
CA MET A 91 -6.54 -13.57 -4.22
C MET A 91 -5.41 -14.25 -3.46
N GLU A 92 -4.28 -14.45 -4.13
CA GLU A 92 -3.04 -14.84 -3.47
C GLU A 92 -2.56 -13.70 -2.57
N THR A 93 -2.22 -14.02 -1.32
CA THR A 93 -1.74 -13.04 -0.34
C THR A 93 -0.47 -12.34 -0.83
N ARG A 94 0.37 -13.01 -1.62
CA ARG A 94 1.56 -12.40 -2.23
C ARG A 94 1.25 -11.17 -3.09
N HIS A 95 0.11 -11.15 -3.80
CA HIS A 95 -0.28 -9.99 -4.60
C HIS A 95 -0.74 -8.85 -3.69
N LEU A 96 -1.44 -9.18 -2.60
CA LEU A 96 -1.87 -8.19 -1.59
C LEU A 96 -0.67 -7.58 -0.84
N ALA A 97 0.45 -8.30 -0.73
CA ALA A 97 1.68 -7.81 -0.12
C ALA A 97 2.34 -6.67 -0.91
N TYR A 98 1.86 -6.34 -2.11
CA TYR A 98 2.33 -5.18 -2.86
C TYR A 98 2.14 -3.85 -2.11
N CYS A 99 1.19 -3.81 -1.16
CA CYS A 99 1.00 -2.66 -0.27
C CYS A 99 2.28 -2.24 0.49
N PHE A 100 3.22 -3.16 0.77
CA PHE A 100 4.49 -2.85 1.45
C PHE A 100 5.53 -2.20 0.54
N THR A 101 5.34 -2.28 -0.78
CA THR A 101 6.29 -1.76 -1.79
C THR A 101 5.79 -0.53 -2.52
N SER A 102 4.47 -0.29 -2.46
CA SER A 102 3.83 0.84 -3.13
C SER A 102 3.98 2.10 -2.31
N ASN A 103 4.48 3.18 -2.93
CA ASN A 103 4.46 4.52 -2.34
C ASN A 103 3.16 5.27 -2.65
N GLU A 104 2.19 4.57 -3.21
CA GLU A 104 0.87 5.07 -3.62
C GLU A 104 -0.21 4.16 -3.01
N PRO A 105 -1.42 4.67 -2.73
CA PRO A 105 -2.52 3.83 -2.26
C PRO A 105 -2.76 2.67 -3.22
N PHE A 106 -2.81 1.44 -2.68
CA PHE A 106 -3.03 0.23 -3.48
C PHE A 106 -4.48 -0.24 -3.34
N ILE A 107 -5.21 -0.29 -4.45
CA ILE A 107 -6.65 -0.54 -4.47
C ILE A 107 -6.96 -1.78 -5.30
N ILE A 108 -7.79 -2.67 -4.75
CA ILE A 108 -8.40 -3.76 -5.52
C ILE A 108 -9.76 -3.29 -6.03
N ILE A 109 -10.01 -3.43 -7.34
CA ILE A 109 -11.27 -3.07 -7.98
C ILE A 109 -11.93 -4.34 -8.56
N LEU A 110 -13.15 -4.63 -8.14
CA LEU A 110 -13.98 -5.73 -8.63
C LEU A 110 -15.03 -5.19 -9.59
N VAL A 111 -14.94 -5.53 -10.87
CA VAL A 111 -15.85 -5.02 -11.90
C VAL A 111 -16.97 -6.01 -12.17
N ASP A 112 -18.21 -5.60 -11.92
CA ASP A 112 -19.41 -6.29 -12.38
C ASP A 112 -19.69 -5.90 -13.83
N THR A 113 -19.37 -6.81 -14.74
CA THR A 113 -19.56 -6.58 -16.18
C THR A 113 -21.02 -6.62 -16.62
N THR A 114 -21.92 -7.15 -15.78
CA THR A 114 -23.35 -7.29 -16.06
C THR A 114 -24.09 -6.02 -15.68
N GLU A 115 -23.92 -5.58 -14.43
CA GLU A 115 -24.57 -4.36 -13.91
C GLU A 115 -23.82 -3.08 -14.30
N ARG A 116 -22.63 -3.20 -14.92
CA ARG A 116 -21.74 -2.08 -15.28
C ARG A 116 -21.44 -1.20 -14.07
N ALA A 117 -20.99 -1.85 -13.00
CA ALA A 117 -20.57 -1.21 -11.77
C ALA A 117 -19.25 -1.82 -11.31
N ALA A 118 -18.55 -1.17 -10.40
CA ALA A 118 -17.39 -1.76 -9.74
C ALA A 118 -17.37 -1.46 -8.24
N TYR A 119 -16.68 -2.30 -7.50
CA TYR A 119 -16.51 -2.18 -6.05
C TYR A 119 -15.03 -2.11 -5.72
N TRP A 120 -14.65 -1.33 -4.72
CA TRP A 120 -13.23 -1.15 -4.42
C TRP A 120 -12.86 -1.34 -2.95
N SER A 121 -11.63 -1.76 -2.71
CA SER A 121 -11.07 -1.96 -1.38
C SER A 121 -9.63 -1.47 -1.34
N LEU A 122 -9.33 -0.54 -0.42
CA LEU A 122 -7.96 -0.13 -0.14
C LEU A 122 -7.23 -1.24 0.63
N ILE A 123 -6.06 -1.62 0.13
CA ILE A 123 -5.18 -2.58 0.79
C ILE A 123 -4.04 -1.80 1.43
N THR A 124 -4.09 -1.69 2.76
CA THR A 124 -3.04 -1.07 3.55
C THR A 124 -2.14 -2.12 4.18
N GLU A 125 -0.92 -1.72 4.55
CA GLU A 125 -0.04 -2.56 5.35
C GLU A 125 -0.77 -3.03 6.62
N THR A 126 -1.39 -2.11 7.37
CA THR A 126 -2.13 -2.40 8.61
C THR A 126 -3.23 -3.44 8.42
N TRP A 127 -4.04 -3.33 7.35
CA TRP A 127 -5.09 -4.32 7.05
C TRP A 127 -4.50 -5.71 6.78
N TYR A 128 -3.41 -5.78 6.01
CA TYR A 128 -2.74 -7.03 5.68
C TYR A 128 -2.29 -7.79 6.94
N GLU A 129 -1.81 -7.08 7.96
CA GLU A 129 -1.32 -7.68 9.20
C GLU A 129 -2.45 -8.08 10.14
N GLN A 130 -3.47 -7.22 10.29
CA GLN A 130 -4.66 -7.51 11.09
C GLN A 130 -5.36 -8.79 10.63
N GLU A 131 -5.37 -9.02 9.31
CA GLU A 131 -5.92 -10.23 8.71
C GLU A 131 -4.97 -11.44 8.74
N GLY A 132 -3.73 -11.27 9.22
CA GLY A 132 -2.74 -12.33 9.37
C GLY A 132 -2.32 -12.95 8.03
N LEU A 133 -2.24 -12.16 6.97
CA LEU A 133 -2.10 -12.66 5.60
C LEU A 133 -0.74 -13.32 5.31
N SER A 134 0.30 -13.02 6.09
CA SER A 134 1.61 -13.68 5.96
C SER A 134 1.57 -15.19 6.25
N GLN A 135 0.53 -15.67 6.95
CA GLN A 135 0.36 -17.07 7.32
C GLN A 135 -0.64 -17.81 6.41
N GLN A 136 -1.14 -17.15 5.36
CA GLN A 136 -2.17 -17.67 4.47
C GLN A 136 -1.68 -17.61 3.02
N GLN A 137 -2.03 -18.59 2.20
CA GLN A 137 -1.73 -18.54 0.77
C GLN A 137 -2.73 -17.68 -0.01
N TYR A 138 -3.99 -17.64 0.46
CA TYR A 138 -5.06 -16.91 -0.19
C TYR A 138 -5.92 -16.16 0.82
N LYS A 139 -6.46 -15.01 0.41
CA LYS A 139 -7.44 -14.22 1.15
C LYS A 139 -8.65 -13.92 0.27
N VAL A 140 -9.84 -13.93 0.86
CA VAL A 140 -11.04 -13.36 0.22
C VAL A 140 -11.11 -11.88 0.57
N VAL A 141 -10.93 -11.03 -0.43
CA VAL A 141 -11.16 -9.58 -0.33
C VAL A 141 -12.63 -9.32 -0.57
N ARG A 142 -13.27 -8.58 0.34
CA ARG A 142 -14.68 -8.19 0.30
C ARG A 142 -14.77 -6.66 0.41
N PRO A 143 -14.92 -5.93 -0.71
CA PRO A 143 -15.23 -4.50 -0.66
C PRO A 143 -16.47 -4.21 0.17
N ASP A 144 -16.50 -3.04 0.83
CA ASP A 144 -17.75 -2.53 1.43
C ASP A 144 -18.73 -2.23 0.30
N SER A 145 -20.02 -2.54 0.48
CA SER A 145 -21.03 -2.30 -0.54
C SER A 145 -21.24 -0.81 -0.85
N ARG A 146 -20.81 0.08 0.05
CA ARG A 146 -20.79 1.53 -0.14
C ARG A 146 -19.64 2.01 -1.03
N ASN A 147 -18.60 1.20 -1.19
CA ASN A 147 -17.43 1.52 -2.01
C ASN A 147 -17.72 1.23 -3.49
N LEU A 148 -18.73 1.93 -4.03
CA LEU A 148 -19.28 1.72 -5.37
C LEU A 148 -18.71 2.74 -6.36
N ILE A 149 -18.28 2.25 -7.52
CA ILE A 149 -17.93 3.02 -8.70
C ILE A 149 -19.04 2.80 -9.72
N SER A 150 -19.67 3.89 -10.15
CA SER A 150 -20.72 3.90 -11.15
C SER A 150 -20.76 5.27 -11.81
N ARG A 151 -21.45 5.40 -12.95
CA ARG A 151 -21.64 6.69 -13.62
C ARG A 151 -22.41 7.73 -12.79
N THR A 152 -23.02 7.32 -11.68
CA THR A 152 -23.86 8.17 -10.83
C THR A 152 -23.25 8.40 -9.45
N THR A 153 -22.06 7.86 -9.18
CA THR A 153 -21.35 8.02 -7.90
C THR A 153 -19.96 8.58 -8.18
N ASP A 154 -19.52 9.53 -7.38
CA ASP A 154 -18.22 10.18 -7.50
C ASP A 154 -17.51 10.33 -6.15
N GLU A 155 -18.14 9.90 -5.06
CA GLU A 155 -17.63 10.03 -3.69
C GLU A 155 -16.30 9.29 -3.50
N TYR A 156 -16.08 8.22 -4.27
CA TYR A 156 -14.83 7.47 -4.27
C TYR A 156 -13.63 8.30 -4.74
N VAL A 157 -13.83 9.32 -5.57
CA VAL A 157 -12.75 10.20 -6.07
C VAL A 157 -12.15 10.98 -4.91
N ASP A 158 -13.00 11.56 -4.06
CA ASP A 158 -12.58 12.35 -2.91
C ASP A 158 -11.91 11.46 -1.85
N GLU A 159 -12.41 10.23 -1.64
CA GLU A 159 -11.77 9.26 -0.75
C GLU A 159 -10.39 8.83 -1.26
N TRP A 160 -10.25 8.55 -2.56
CA TRP A 160 -8.95 8.21 -3.15
C TRP A 160 -7.98 9.38 -3.11
N LEU A 161 -8.46 10.60 -3.29
CA LEU A 161 -7.63 11.80 -3.18
C LEU A 161 -7.13 11.98 -1.75
N LYS A 162 -7.98 11.74 -0.74
CA LYS A 162 -7.57 11.72 0.67
C LYS A 162 -6.45 10.71 0.91
N TYR A 163 -6.57 9.48 0.40
CA TYR A 163 -5.50 8.49 0.54
C TYR A 163 -4.23 8.91 -0.22
N ALA A 164 -4.35 9.38 -1.46
CA ALA A 164 -3.19 9.84 -2.23
C ALA A 164 -2.46 10.98 -1.53
N ASN A 165 -3.20 11.91 -0.91
CA ASN A 165 -2.64 13.01 -0.13
C ASN A 165 -1.97 12.52 1.16
N GLN A 166 -2.51 11.51 1.85
CA GLN A 166 -1.83 10.92 3.01
C GLN A 166 -0.46 10.32 2.62
N TYR A 167 -0.38 9.67 1.46
CA TYR A 167 0.87 9.11 0.95
C TYR A 167 1.85 10.19 0.44
N LYS A 168 1.33 11.29 -0.14
CA LYS A 168 2.15 12.43 -0.60
C LYS A 168 2.65 13.32 0.54
N SER A 169 1.81 13.53 1.56
CA SER A 169 1.97 14.57 2.57
C SER A 169 2.82 14.16 3.75
N SER A 170 3.30 12.92 3.84
CA SER A 170 4.31 12.57 4.85
C SER A 170 5.56 13.45 4.63
N HIS A 171 5.59 14.61 5.31
CA HIS A 171 6.73 15.51 5.39
C HIS A 171 7.91 14.82 6.07
N PHE A 172 7.58 13.79 6.84
CA PHE A 172 8.46 13.07 7.72
C PHE A 172 9.09 11.86 7.03
N LYS A 173 9.60 11.95 5.80
CA LYS A 173 10.13 10.77 5.07
C LYS A 173 11.29 10.07 5.80
N LEU A 174 11.00 8.90 6.36
CA LEU A 174 11.94 7.99 7.00
C LEU A 174 12.35 6.87 6.03
N ASP A 175 13.62 6.49 6.10
CA ASP A 175 14.17 5.41 5.29
C ASP A 175 13.60 4.07 5.79
N LYS A 176 12.99 3.29 4.89
CA LYS A 176 12.41 1.98 5.23
C LYS A 176 13.36 0.85 4.82
N PRO A 177 13.72 -0.11 5.71
CA PRO A 177 14.49 -1.29 5.33
C PRO A 177 13.90 -2.13 4.20
N PRO A 178 14.64 -2.36 3.09
CA PRO A 178 14.29 -3.39 2.14
C PRO A 178 14.58 -4.77 2.75
N ALA A 179 13.78 -5.76 2.37
CA ALA A 179 13.94 -7.13 2.84
C ALA A 179 15.36 -7.67 2.56
N GLY A 180 15.91 -8.41 3.53
CA GLY A 180 17.21 -9.08 3.40
C GLY A 180 18.46 -8.23 3.70
N VAL A 181 18.32 -6.96 4.08
CA VAL A 181 19.48 -6.14 4.48
C VAL A 181 19.72 -6.24 5.99
N LEU A 182 20.85 -6.83 6.38
CA LEU A 182 21.21 -7.07 7.78
C LEU A 182 21.88 -5.88 8.48
N ASN A 183 22.45 -4.93 7.75
CA ASN A 183 23.16 -3.77 8.34
C ASN A 183 22.38 -2.47 8.11
N TRP A 184 21.60 -2.08 9.12
CA TRP A 184 20.75 -0.89 9.09
C TRP A 184 21.14 0.20 10.09
N GLY A 185 22.16 -0.02 10.94
CA GLY A 185 22.50 0.90 12.03
C GLY A 185 22.66 2.36 11.61
N HIS A 186 23.33 2.61 10.47
CA HIS A 186 23.49 3.98 9.96
C HIS A 186 22.17 4.64 9.56
N ARG A 187 21.31 3.93 8.81
CA ARG A 187 20.02 4.47 8.36
C ARG A 187 19.01 4.59 9.50
N LEU A 188 19.02 3.66 10.46
CA LEU A 188 18.26 3.75 11.69
C LEU A 188 18.65 5.00 12.49
N ASN A 189 19.95 5.26 12.65
CA ASN A 189 20.42 6.48 13.30
C ASN A 189 19.96 7.74 12.57
N MET A 190 19.98 7.76 11.22
CA MET A 190 19.45 8.89 10.45
C MET A 190 17.95 9.08 10.66
N ASN A 191 17.16 8.00 10.73
CA ASN A 191 15.73 8.10 11.02
C ASN A 191 15.49 8.63 12.43
N PHE A 192 16.18 8.09 13.44
CA PHE A 192 16.05 8.58 14.81
C PHE A 192 16.46 10.05 14.94
N GLU A 193 17.53 10.48 14.27
CA GLU A 193 17.92 11.90 14.25
C GLU A 193 16.83 12.78 13.63
N LYS A 194 16.22 12.36 12.52
CA LYS A 194 15.09 13.08 11.90
C LYS A 194 13.90 13.15 12.86
N ILE A 195 13.45 12.00 13.38
CA ILE A 195 12.33 11.90 14.32
C ILE A 195 12.56 12.81 15.52
N GLY A 196 13.78 12.78 16.07
CA GLY A 196 14.17 13.59 17.23
C GLY A 196 14.11 15.08 16.92
N GLY A 197 14.56 15.48 15.73
CA GLY A 197 14.42 16.86 15.24
C GLY A 197 12.97 17.32 15.19
N TYR A 198 12.06 16.50 14.66
CA TYR A 198 10.64 16.83 14.57
C TYR A 198 9.97 16.92 15.94
N ILE A 199 10.19 15.92 16.80
CA ILE A 199 9.62 15.88 18.15
C ILE A 199 10.14 17.03 19.02
N ASN A 200 11.43 17.38 18.90
CA ASN A 200 11.99 18.53 19.60
C ASN A 200 11.42 19.86 19.10
N ASP A 201 11.18 20.02 17.79
CA ASP A 201 10.52 21.20 17.23
C ASP A 201 9.08 21.34 17.74
N PHE A 202 8.31 20.25 17.76
CA PHE A 202 6.96 20.22 18.32
C PHE A 202 6.96 20.55 19.81
N GLY A 203 7.86 19.91 20.59
CA GLY A 203 8.05 20.20 21.99
C GLY A 203 8.34 21.68 22.23
N THR A 204 9.26 22.27 21.47
CA THR A 204 9.62 23.68 21.58
C THR A 204 8.43 24.60 21.33
N LYS A 205 7.61 24.31 20.30
CA LYS A 205 6.37 25.05 20.02
C LYS A 205 5.34 24.96 21.14
N LEU A 206 5.33 23.84 21.87
CA LEU A 206 4.44 23.58 23.01
C LEU A 206 5.07 23.92 24.37
N GLY A 207 6.28 24.48 24.40
CA GLY A 207 6.99 24.86 25.63
C GLY A 207 7.59 23.69 26.42
N ILE A 208 7.78 22.52 25.79
CA ILE A 208 8.50 21.36 26.35
C ILE A 208 9.93 21.33 25.81
N SER A 209 10.89 21.10 26.70
CA SER A 209 12.29 20.86 26.35
C SER A 209 12.73 19.44 26.67
N GLY A 210 13.79 18.97 26.00
CA GLY A 210 14.44 17.69 26.33
C GLY A 210 13.81 16.46 25.66
N LEU A 211 12.99 16.66 24.62
CA LEU A 211 12.48 15.59 23.77
C LEU A 211 13.44 15.33 22.60
N GLY A 212 13.32 14.17 21.96
CA GLY A 212 14.00 13.88 20.70
C GLY A 212 15.46 13.42 20.81
N ASP A 213 15.94 13.13 22.02
CA ASP A 213 17.30 12.63 22.23
C ASP A 213 17.32 11.10 22.24
N TYR A 214 17.64 10.47 21.11
CA TYR A 214 17.60 9.02 20.94
C TYR A 214 18.99 8.40 20.85
N GLU A 215 19.12 7.18 21.36
CA GLU A 215 20.39 6.46 21.42
C GLU A 215 20.91 6.12 20.02
N LYS A 216 22.20 6.34 19.80
CA LYS A 216 22.88 5.92 18.57
C LYS A 216 23.18 4.43 18.62
N ILE A 217 22.81 3.73 17.56
CA ILE A 217 23.19 2.34 17.34
C ILE A 217 24.62 2.31 16.80
N GLU A 218 25.54 1.70 17.53
CA GLU A 218 26.91 1.50 17.05
C GLU A 218 26.98 0.42 15.96
N GLN A 219 27.82 0.66 14.94
CA GLN A 219 28.03 -0.32 13.88
C GLN A 219 28.72 -1.58 14.44
N GLY A 220 28.24 -2.76 14.03
CA GLY A 220 28.81 -4.05 14.45
C GLY A 220 28.27 -4.58 15.78
N MET A 221 27.32 -3.88 16.42
CA MET A 221 26.60 -4.42 17.58
C MET A 221 25.80 -5.67 17.20
N VAL A 222 26.06 -6.78 17.87
CA VAL A 222 25.28 -8.03 17.75
C VAL A 222 23.86 -7.86 18.34
N TYR A 223 23.70 -6.91 19.27
CA TYR A 223 22.45 -6.64 20.01
C TYR A 223 21.88 -5.26 19.71
N TRP A 224 22.00 -4.77 18.47
CA TRP A 224 21.48 -3.48 18.05
C TRP A 224 19.97 -3.28 18.29
N HIS A 225 19.24 -4.38 18.52
CA HIS A 225 17.81 -4.35 18.84
C HIS A 225 17.46 -3.70 20.17
N ILE A 226 18.37 -3.75 21.15
CA ILE A 226 18.13 -3.15 22.47
C ILE A 226 17.97 -1.63 22.32
N PRO A 227 18.97 -0.88 21.81
CA PRO A 227 18.83 0.56 21.64
C PRO A 227 17.72 0.95 20.64
N VAL A 228 17.38 0.08 19.68
CA VAL A 228 16.24 0.32 18.78
C VAL A 228 14.91 0.27 19.53
N ASN A 229 14.69 -0.74 20.36
CA ASN A 229 13.46 -0.87 21.12
C ASN A 229 13.35 0.24 22.16
N ASP A 230 14.45 0.58 22.82
CA ASP A 230 14.51 1.69 23.78
C ASP A 230 14.17 3.03 23.10
N ASN A 231 14.68 3.26 21.88
CA ASN A 231 14.31 4.43 21.09
C ASN A 231 12.83 4.44 20.72
N PHE A 232 12.25 3.33 20.25
CA PHE A 232 10.82 3.30 19.90
C PHE A 232 9.93 3.53 21.12
N GLU A 233 10.26 2.95 22.27
CA GLU A 233 9.53 3.19 23.52
C GLU A 233 9.63 4.67 23.94
N LYS A 234 10.82 5.27 23.80
CA LYS A 234 10.99 6.70 24.08
C LYS A 234 10.18 7.56 23.11
N ILE A 235 10.22 7.29 21.81
CA ILE A 235 9.43 8.02 20.80
C ILE A 235 7.94 7.88 21.11
N GLU A 236 7.44 6.68 21.44
CA GLU A 236 6.03 6.46 21.77
C GLU A 236 5.59 7.31 22.97
N ASN A 237 6.39 7.36 24.03
CA ASN A 237 6.13 8.18 25.19
C ASN A 237 6.08 9.67 24.85
N GLU A 238 7.06 10.17 24.08
CA GLU A 238 7.15 11.58 23.69
C GLU A 238 6.03 12.00 22.74
N VAL A 239 5.70 11.17 21.73
CA VAL A 239 4.59 11.40 20.80
C VAL A 239 3.25 11.39 21.55
N THR A 240 3.02 10.43 22.43
CA THR A 240 1.80 10.36 23.26
C THR A 240 1.67 11.57 24.19
N GLN A 241 2.79 12.06 24.74
CA GLN A 241 2.81 13.27 25.54
C GLN A 241 2.40 14.50 24.72
N LEU A 242 2.98 14.68 23.54
CA LEU A 242 2.66 15.79 22.64
C LEU A 242 1.18 15.73 22.19
N ALA A 243 0.70 14.55 21.81
CA ALA A 243 -0.66 14.38 21.31
C ALA A 243 -1.73 14.76 22.35
N LYS A 244 -1.51 14.42 23.62
CA LYS A 244 -2.37 14.85 24.73
C LYS A 244 -2.47 16.36 24.86
N MET A 245 -1.42 17.11 24.53
CA MET A 245 -1.42 18.58 24.64
C MET A 245 -2.24 19.24 23.53
N VAL A 246 -2.27 18.61 22.36
CA VAL A 246 -2.98 19.13 21.18
C VAL A 246 -4.28 18.39 20.88
N ASN A 247 -4.74 17.56 21.82
CA ASN A 247 -5.97 16.77 21.73
C ASN A 247 -6.06 15.93 20.45
N VAL A 248 -4.94 15.29 20.10
CA VAL A 248 -4.88 14.28 19.04
C VAL A 248 -5.01 12.90 19.68
N ASP A 249 -6.01 12.15 19.25
CA ASP A 249 -6.20 10.76 19.66
C ASP A 249 -5.51 9.80 18.69
N HIS A 250 -5.33 8.54 19.11
CA HIS A 250 -4.84 7.44 18.25
C HIS A 250 -3.39 7.55 17.73
N VAL A 251 -2.48 8.17 18.48
CA VAL A 251 -1.03 8.08 18.23
C VAL A 251 -0.39 6.92 18.98
N GLY A 252 0.76 6.43 18.51
CA GLY A 252 1.55 5.37 19.16
C GLY A 252 1.30 3.97 18.59
N ASP A 253 1.27 2.97 19.48
CA ASP A 253 1.20 1.54 19.15
C ASP A 253 2.42 1.06 18.32
N TYR A 254 3.59 1.59 18.65
CA TYR A 254 4.83 1.18 18.00
C TYR A 254 5.21 -0.21 18.46
N ARG A 255 5.60 -1.05 17.52
CA ARG A 255 5.94 -2.44 17.79
C ARG A 255 7.35 -2.51 18.30
N GLN A 256 7.56 -3.19 19.42
CA GLN A 256 8.89 -3.63 19.80
C GLN A 256 9.22 -4.91 19.02
N PRO A 257 10.19 -4.89 18.09
CA PRO A 257 10.62 -6.13 17.48
C PRO A 257 11.07 -7.16 18.53
N SER A 258 10.62 -8.40 18.35
CA SER A 258 10.80 -9.46 19.32
C SER A 258 12.25 -9.96 19.36
N LYS A 259 12.75 -10.25 20.57
CA LYS A 259 14.11 -10.78 20.77
C LYS A 259 14.27 -12.10 20.00
N GLY A 260 15.23 -12.15 19.07
CA GLY A 260 15.52 -13.35 18.27
C GLY A 260 14.76 -13.45 16.95
N GLN A 261 13.93 -12.46 16.60
CA GLN A 261 13.40 -12.35 15.24
C GLN A 261 14.57 -12.19 14.26
N LEU A 262 14.62 -12.95 13.18
CA LEU A 262 15.67 -12.81 12.15
C LEU A 262 15.36 -11.68 11.17
N ASP A 263 14.08 -11.33 11.07
CA ASP A 263 13.58 -10.40 10.07
C ASP A 263 12.94 -9.15 10.69
N TRP A 264 13.75 -8.10 10.74
CA TRP A 264 13.42 -6.84 11.42
C TRP A 264 12.85 -5.79 10.47
N HIS A 265 12.94 -6.00 9.15
CA HIS A 265 12.46 -4.98 8.19
C HIS A 265 10.98 -4.66 8.43
N TYR A 266 10.21 -5.68 8.77
CA TYR A 266 8.77 -5.58 8.96
C TYR A 266 8.36 -4.70 10.16
N PRO A 267 8.77 -5.01 11.42
CA PRO A 267 8.44 -4.14 12.55
C PRO A 267 9.06 -2.74 12.42
N LEU A 268 10.23 -2.62 11.79
CA LEU A 268 10.85 -1.31 11.53
C LEU A 268 10.05 -0.46 10.54
N ASN A 269 9.63 -1.04 9.42
CA ASN A 269 8.83 -0.35 8.41
C ASN A 269 7.48 0.09 8.98
N TYR A 270 6.82 -0.79 9.73
CA TYR A 270 5.58 -0.48 10.42
C TYR A 270 5.76 0.71 11.38
N ASN A 271 6.79 0.67 12.24
CA ASN A 271 7.03 1.75 13.19
C ASN A 271 7.32 3.07 12.49
N PHE A 272 8.19 3.08 11.48
CA PHE A 272 8.50 4.31 10.76
C PHE A 272 7.29 4.87 10.02
N PHE A 273 6.47 4.01 9.40
CA PHE A 273 5.21 4.44 8.80
C PHE A 273 4.24 5.01 9.84
N LYS A 274 4.10 4.36 11.01
CA LYS A 274 3.24 4.86 12.09
C LYS A 274 3.73 6.18 12.67
N ILE A 275 5.02 6.31 12.92
CA ILE A 275 5.64 7.55 13.39
C ILE A 275 5.42 8.66 12.35
N GLU A 276 5.58 8.39 11.06
CA GLU A 276 5.27 9.35 9.99
C GLU A 276 3.84 9.89 10.09
N MET A 277 2.86 8.99 10.26
CA MET A 277 1.45 9.38 10.40
C MET A 277 1.17 10.19 11.67
N ASP A 278 1.76 9.78 12.80
CA ASP A 278 1.56 10.45 14.08
C ASP A 278 2.18 11.84 14.08
N LEU A 279 3.38 11.99 13.52
CA LEU A 279 4.05 13.28 13.39
C LEU A 279 3.27 14.23 12.47
N GLU A 280 2.65 13.73 11.39
CA GLU A 280 1.79 14.54 10.53
C GLU A 280 0.55 15.03 11.29
N SER A 281 -0.12 14.13 12.02
CA SER A 281 -1.30 14.47 12.84
C SER A 281 -0.96 15.51 13.91
N LEU A 282 0.20 15.39 14.55
CA LEU A 282 0.71 16.38 15.49
C LEU A 282 1.01 17.73 14.82
N ALA A 283 1.67 17.71 13.66
CA ALA A 283 2.03 18.92 12.94
C ALA A 283 0.81 19.74 12.50
N GLU A 284 -0.27 19.06 12.08
CA GLU A 284 -1.57 19.68 11.77
C GLU A 284 -2.19 20.30 13.02
N ALA A 285 -2.32 19.53 14.10
CA ALA A 285 -2.95 20.00 15.33
C ALA A 285 -2.20 21.17 16.00
N ILE A 286 -0.86 21.17 15.95
CA ILE A 286 -0.04 22.28 16.47
C ILE A 286 -0.24 23.55 15.64
N ARG A 287 -0.40 23.43 14.32
CA ARG A 287 -0.59 24.56 13.41
C ARG A 287 -1.92 25.28 13.64
N ASP A 288 -2.94 24.53 14.01
CA ASP A 288 -4.30 25.03 14.22
C ASP A 288 -4.53 25.64 15.62
N GLN A 289 -3.53 25.58 16.50
CA GLN A 289 -3.58 26.24 17.80
C GLN A 289 -3.54 27.77 17.63
N PRO A 290 -4.43 28.53 18.28
CA PRO A 290 -4.37 29.99 18.26
C PRO A 290 -3.07 30.48 18.94
N GLN A 291 -2.29 31.27 18.23
CA GLN A 291 -1.04 31.88 18.72
C GLN A 291 -1.26 32.96 19.78
#